data_AF-A0A519DV00-F1
#
_entry.id   AF-A0A519DV00-F1
#
_cell.length_a   1.000
_cell.length_b   1.000
_cell.length_c   1.000
_cell.angle_alpha   90.00
_cell.angle_beta   90.00
_cell.angle_gamma   90.00
#
_symmetry.space_group_name_H-M   'P 1'
#
loop_
_entity.id
_entity.type
_entity.pdbx_description
1 polymer ?
#
loop_
_entity_poly.entity_id
_entity_poly.type
_entity_poly.pdbx_seq_one_letter_code
_entity_poly.pdbx_strand_id
1 'polypeptide(L)'
;MHRLTVEGLREKIKPAAVRDYLRFLQRHTHAHAETRLDGTTGLEIVIEQMQGIEAASASWEHEIFQSRMQRYSGSDLDQLGQTGRIAWARFSPMKSDKVSKNRLFSRTTPLAFAARSSLPWILPRARHCAKEALSPISANLWTILETKGALFFDEIVAAAKLLPTQAEDALSELICMGFIQSDGFASMRPLINPDRKARSTVRSARNMRFVSDFRSGGRFAPFAQFVEMASDEQRVESWAWLLLKRYGVIFRDLLQRENLAPTWGELVPMYRTLEARGLIRGGRFVEKVGGEQFALKESVDELRRVKELGAVDDMIVLSAADPLNQMGILTEDPKLAQKTGNRVAFMNGTYIAYRSSGEVHFLDESLSAEQHMRVERALRLNGLYRQLDPFVHDIGPANQVQE
;
A
#
# COMPACT_ATOMS: atom_id res chain seq x y z
N MET A 1 13.37 11.47 36.07
CA MET A 1 12.25 10.57 36.40
C MET A 1 12.76 9.14 36.41
N HIS A 2 12.51 8.40 37.49
CA HIS A 2 13.27 7.19 37.85
C HIS A 2 12.94 5.94 37.00
N ARG A 3 13.98 5.16 36.68
CA ARG A 3 13.93 3.86 35.97
C ARG A 3 12.98 2.84 36.65
N LEU A 4 12.85 2.91 37.98
CA LEU A 4 11.96 2.08 38.80
C LEU A 4 10.46 2.31 38.52
N THR A 5 10.03 3.53 38.16
CA THR A 5 8.64 3.81 37.79
C THR A 5 8.26 3.31 36.39
N VAL A 6 9.24 3.10 35.50
CA VAL A 6 9.01 2.56 34.15
C VAL A 6 8.82 1.05 34.20
N GLU A 7 9.61 0.34 35.01
CA GLU A 7 9.50 -1.12 35.17
C GLU A 7 8.15 -1.54 35.80
N GLY A 8 7.66 -0.83 36.82
CA GLY A 8 6.34 -1.11 37.42
C GLY A 8 5.13 -0.82 36.52
N LEU A 9 5.29 0.02 35.49
CA LEU A 9 4.26 0.23 34.46
C LEU A 9 4.28 -0.85 33.38
N ARG A 10 5.43 -1.51 33.15
CA ARG A 10 5.58 -2.61 32.20
C ARG A 10 4.88 -3.89 32.65
N GLU A 11 4.85 -4.16 33.96
CA GLU A 11 4.22 -5.37 34.53
C GLU A 11 2.68 -5.35 34.53
N LYS A 12 2.04 -4.17 34.39
CA LYS A 12 0.57 -4.04 34.49
C LYS A 12 -0.19 -4.33 33.19
N ILE A 13 0.49 -4.73 32.11
CA ILE A 13 -0.15 -4.92 30.80
C ILE A 13 -0.28 -6.41 30.51
N LYS A 14 -1.49 -6.95 30.61
CA LYS A 14 -1.79 -8.28 30.05
C LYS A 14 -1.65 -8.20 28.53
N PRO A 15 -0.75 -8.96 27.91
CA PRO A 15 -0.61 -8.95 26.46
C PRO A 15 -1.90 -9.38 25.75
N ALA A 16 -2.07 -8.94 24.51
CA ALA A 16 -3.16 -9.32 23.62
C ALA A 16 -2.76 -10.54 22.79
N ALA A 17 -3.70 -11.43 22.49
CA ALA A 17 -3.43 -12.54 21.58
C ALA A 17 -3.21 -11.99 20.15
N VAL A 18 -2.51 -12.74 19.29
CA VAL A 18 -2.28 -12.34 17.89
C VAL A 18 -3.59 -12.03 17.16
N ARG A 19 -4.67 -12.80 17.42
CA ARG A 19 -5.99 -12.53 16.84
C ARG A 19 -6.54 -11.14 17.20
N ASP A 20 -6.36 -10.71 18.44
CA ASP A 20 -6.85 -9.41 18.91
C ASP A 20 -6.02 -8.28 18.29
N TYR A 21 -4.71 -8.50 18.15
CA TYR A 21 -3.82 -7.59 17.45
C TYR A 21 -4.17 -7.45 15.95
N LEU A 22 -4.53 -8.54 15.28
CA LEU A 22 -4.98 -8.49 13.88
C LEU A 22 -6.31 -7.74 13.72
N ARG A 23 -7.27 -7.92 14.65
CA ARG A 23 -8.51 -7.11 14.69
C ARG A 23 -8.21 -5.63 14.90
N PHE A 24 -7.29 -5.33 15.82
CA PHE A 24 -6.83 -3.97 16.07
C PHE A 24 -6.21 -3.36 14.80
N LEU A 25 -5.29 -4.06 14.14
CA LEU A 25 -4.66 -3.59 12.91
C LEU A 25 -5.67 -3.30 11.80
N GLN A 26 -6.70 -4.13 11.65
CA GLN A 26 -7.77 -3.90 10.66
C GLN A 26 -8.49 -2.57 10.91
N ARG A 27 -8.74 -2.21 12.17
CA ARG A 27 -9.38 -0.93 12.55
C ARG A 27 -8.41 0.24 12.44
N HIS A 28 -7.21 0.11 13.01
CA HIS A 28 -6.13 1.09 13.07
C HIS A 28 -5.65 1.55 11.68
N THR A 29 -5.78 0.69 10.68
CA THR A 29 -5.40 0.99 9.29
C THR A 29 -6.58 1.14 8.34
N HIS A 30 -7.77 1.36 8.90
CA HIS A 30 -8.99 1.69 8.16
C HIS A 30 -9.56 0.58 7.28
N ALA A 31 -9.07 -0.65 7.35
CA ALA A 31 -9.57 -1.78 6.56
C ALA A 31 -10.93 -2.31 7.07
N HIS A 32 -11.23 -2.09 8.35
CA HIS A 32 -12.52 -2.40 8.96
C HIS A 32 -13.59 -1.42 8.48
N ALA A 33 -14.82 -1.90 8.24
CA ALA A 33 -15.89 -1.11 7.64
C ALA A 33 -16.18 0.20 8.40
N GLU A 34 -16.28 0.13 9.73
CA GLU A 34 -16.57 1.28 10.61
C GLU A 34 -15.46 2.34 10.64
N THR A 35 -14.23 2.01 10.23
CA THR A 35 -13.10 2.95 10.30
C THR A 35 -12.64 3.43 8.93
N ARG A 36 -13.35 3.06 7.86
CA ARG A 36 -13.05 3.52 6.50
C ARG A 36 -13.20 5.03 6.38
N LEU A 37 -12.25 5.64 5.67
CA LEU A 37 -12.22 7.07 5.42
C LEU A 37 -12.97 7.43 4.12
N ASP A 38 -13.24 8.70 3.88
CA ASP A 38 -13.89 9.17 2.64
C ASP A 38 -13.18 10.39 2.04
N GLY A 39 -13.34 10.55 0.73
CA GLY A 39 -12.82 11.68 -0.04
C GLY A 39 -11.29 11.81 -0.09
N THR A 40 -10.83 12.93 -0.65
CA THR A 40 -9.42 13.19 -0.93
C THR A 40 -8.56 13.24 0.35
N THR A 41 -9.04 13.90 1.41
CA THR A 41 -8.32 13.99 2.70
C THR A 41 -8.18 12.61 3.36
N GLY A 42 -9.22 11.78 3.28
CA GLY A 42 -9.16 10.40 3.77
C GLY A 42 -8.12 9.56 3.02
N LEU A 43 -8.11 9.67 1.70
CA LEU A 43 -7.12 8.97 0.87
C LEU A 43 -5.69 9.39 1.19
N GLU A 44 -5.47 10.67 1.46
CA GLU A 44 -4.15 11.17 1.85
C GLU A 44 -3.66 10.56 3.17
N ILE A 45 -4.53 10.45 4.19
CA ILE A 45 -4.20 9.77 5.45
C ILE A 45 -3.80 8.31 5.20
N VAL A 46 -4.54 7.60 4.33
CA VAL A 46 -4.21 6.23 3.93
C VAL A 46 -2.83 6.17 3.25
N ILE A 47 -2.55 7.07 2.31
CA ILE A 47 -1.25 7.12 1.62
C ILE A 47 -0.11 7.39 2.59
N GLU A 48 -0.27 8.35 3.51
CA GLU A 48 0.74 8.64 4.53
C GLU A 48 1.00 7.45 5.46
N GLN A 49 -0.02 6.65 5.76
CA GLN A 49 0.15 5.46 6.59
C GLN A 49 0.82 4.32 5.81
N MET A 50 0.52 4.17 4.52
CA MET A 50 1.00 3.08 3.65
C MET A 50 2.27 3.40 2.84
N GLN A 51 2.82 4.62 3.00
CA GLN A 51 3.93 5.07 2.18
C GLN A 51 5.18 4.18 2.28
N GLY A 52 5.88 3.98 1.16
CA GLY A 52 7.09 3.16 1.13
C GLY A 52 6.86 1.65 1.05
N ILE A 53 5.61 1.19 1.01
CA ILE A 53 5.29 -0.18 0.59
C ILE A 53 5.42 -0.26 -0.93
N GLU A 54 6.06 -1.31 -1.42
CA GLU A 54 6.08 -1.63 -2.85
C GLU A 54 5.12 -2.78 -3.14
N ALA A 55 4.01 -2.47 -3.82
CA ALA A 55 2.99 -3.43 -4.23
C ALA A 55 2.78 -3.40 -5.75
N ALA A 56 2.21 -4.48 -6.30
CA ALA A 56 1.85 -4.52 -7.71
C ALA A 56 0.91 -3.36 -8.07
N SER A 57 1.12 -2.71 -9.22
CA SER A 57 0.35 -1.55 -9.66
C SER A 57 -1.17 -1.79 -9.64
N ALA A 58 -1.63 -3.01 -9.98
CA ALA A 58 -3.04 -3.37 -9.94
C ALA A 58 -3.65 -3.50 -8.54
N SER A 59 -2.83 -3.68 -7.50
CA SER A 59 -3.31 -3.87 -6.13
C SER A 59 -3.62 -2.54 -5.43
N TRP A 60 -3.03 -1.43 -5.87
CA TRP A 60 -3.17 -0.14 -5.18
C TRP A 60 -4.60 0.38 -5.15
N GLU A 61 -5.18 0.73 -6.31
CA GLU A 61 -6.52 1.34 -6.35
C GLU A 61 -7.62 0.36 -5.94
N HIS A 62 -7.57 -0.89 -6.44
CA HIS A 62 -8.67 -1.84 -6.31
C HIS A 62 -8.60 -2.75 -5.08
N GLU A 63 -7.47 -2.81 -4.38
CA GLU A 63 -7.33 -3.69 -3.23
C GLU A 63 -6.91 -2.93 -1.98
N ILE A 64 -5.85 -2.13 -2.05
CA ILE A 64 -5.26 -1.45 -0.88
C ILE A 64 -6.05 -0.18 -0.53
N PHE A 65 -6.25 0.74 -1.47
CA PHE A 65 -7.00 1.98 -1.22
C PHE A 65 -8.49 1.70 -1.07
N GLN A 66 -9.08 0.92 -1.97
CA GLN A 66 -10.51 0.60 -1.91
C GLN A 66 -10.93 -0.12 -0.62
N SER A 67 -10.06 -0.92 0.00
CA SER A 67 -10.40 -1.57 1.28
C SER A 67 -10.49 -0.60 2.46
N ARG A 68 -9.91 0.60 2.33
CA ARG A 68 -9.78 1.62 3.38
C ARG A 68 -10.66 2.84 3.19
N MET A 69 -11.32 2.92 2.04
CA MET A 69 -12.16 4.05 1.65
C MET A 69 -13.61 3.61 1.53
N GLN A 70 -14.56 4.42 2.00
CA GLN A 70 -15.99 4.19 1.80
C GLN A 70 -16.31 4.24 0.31
N ARG A 71 -15.89 5.32 -0.36
CA ARG A 71 -16.05 5.53 -1.81
C ARG A 71 -14.72 5.96 -2.42
N TYR A 72 -13.89 4.99 -2.78
CA TYR A 72 -12.66 5.29 -3.49
C TYR A 72 -12.94 5.86 -4.89
N SER A 73 -12.41 7.05 -5.19
CA SER A 73 -12.36 7.60 -6.54
C SER A 73 -10.92 7.77 -7.02
N GLY A 74 -10.64 7.33 -8.25
CA GLY A 74 -9.35 7.58 -8.89
C GLY A 74 -9.05 9.07 -9.09
N SER A 75 -10.09 9.93 -9.17
CA SER A 75 -9.92 11.38 -9.29
C SER A 75 -9.28 12.01 -8.05
N ASP A 76 -9.56 11.46 -6.86
CA ASP A 76 -8.93 11.94 -5.61
C ASP A 76 -7.42 11.71 -5.66
N LEU A 77 -7.00 10.53 -6.14
CA LEU A 77 -5.59 10.20 -6.31
C LEU A 77 -4.91 11.12 -7.32
N ASP A 78 -5.56 11.39 -8.46
CA ASP A 78 -5.03 12.29 -9.48
C ASP A 78 -4.92 13.73 -8.97
N GLN A 79 -5.90 14.21 -8.21
CA GLN A 79 -5.87 15.54 -7.59
C GLN A 79 -4.70 15.68 -6.62
N LEU A 80 -4.46 14.68 -5.77
CA LEU A 80 -3.31 14.67 -4.85
C LEU A 80 -1.98 14.70 -5.61
N GLY A 81 -1.88 13.97 -6.71
CA GLY A 81 -0.69 13.96 -7.56
C GLY A 81 -0.47 15.31 -8.27
N GLN A 82 -1.51 15.86 -8.91
CA GLN A 82 -1.47 17.12 -9.65
C GLN A 82 -1.16 18.32 -8.75
N THR A 83 -1.65 18.31 -7.51
CA THR A 83 -1.32 19.33 -6.49
C THR A 83 0.07 19.14 -5.87
N GLY A 84 0.78 18.06 -6.22
CA GLY A 84 2.12 17.75 -5.72
C GLY A 84 2.16 17.30 -4.25
N ARG A 85 1.01 16.96 -3.66
CA ARG A 85 0.92 16.45 -2.28
C ARG A 85 1.60 15.08 -2.16
N ILE A 86 1.39 14.23 -3.15
CA ILE A 86 1.95 12.88 -3.21
C ILE A 86 2.88 12.72 -4.42
N ALA A 87 3.71 11.69 -4.34
CA ALA A 87 4.48 11.18 -5.46
C ALA A 87 4.27 9.66 -5.54
N TRP A 88 4.36 9.12 -6.76
CA TRP A 88 4.28 7.69 -7.01
C TRP A 88 5.33 7.29 -8.03
N ALA A 89 6.00 6.17 -7.78
CA ALA A 89 7.02 5.65 -8.67
C ALA A 89 7.41 4.23 -8.23
N ARG A 90 8.34 3.63 -8.96
CA ARG A 90 9.11 2.51 -8.45
C ARG A 90 10.24 3.03 -7.55
N PHE A 91 10.15 2.81 -6.25
CA PHE A 91 11.13 3.34 -5.30
C PHE A 91 12.43 2.54 -5.31
N SER A 92 12.36 1.22 -5.51
CA SER A 92 13.49 0.32 -5.73
C SER A 92 13.65 -0.03 -7.22
N PRO A 93 14.56 0.64 -7.95
CA PRO A 93 14.79 0.36 -9.36
C PRO A 93 15.22 -1.09 -9.61
N MET A 94 14.98 -1.59 -10.82
CA MET A 94 15.46 -2.91 -11.22
C MET A 94 16.98 -2.91 -11.32
N LYS A 95 17.60 -3.92 -10.70
CA LYS A 95 19.02 -4.22 -10.93
C LYS A 95 19.19 -4.81 -12.33
N SER A 96 20.30 -4.46 -13.00
CA SER A 96 20.61 -4.87 -14.38
C SER A 96 20.46 -6.40 -14.61
N ASP A 97 20.95 -7.22 -13.68
CA ASP A 97 20.90 -8.69 -13.77
C ASP A 97 19.49 -9.30 -13.71
N LYS A 98 18.49 -8.52 -13.26
CA LYS A 98 17.08 -8.95 -13.12
C LYS A 98 16.18 -8.36 -14.19
N VAL A 99 16.73 -7.65 -15.17
CA VAL A 99 15.95 -7.05 -16.26
C VAL A 99 15.47 -8.15 -17.21
N SER A 100 14.16 -8.44 -17.17
CA SER A 100 13.53 -9.41 -18.06
C SER A 100 13.40 -8.88 -19.50
N LYS A 101 13.06 -9.77 -20.45
CA LYS A 101 12.76 -9.36 -21.84
C LYS A 101 11.53 -8.45 -21.96
N ASN A 102 10.57 -8.53 -21.04
CA ASN A 102 9.39 -7.66 -21.06
C ASN A 102 9.58 -6.52 -20.04
N ARG A 103 9.92 -5.32 -20.55
CA ARG A 103 10.28 -4.15 -19.74
C ARG A 103 9.16 -3.11 -19.67
N LEU A 104 8.03 -3.37 -20.29
CA LEU A 104 6.89 -2.47 -20.29
C LEU A 104 6.15 -2.51 -18.96
N PHE A 105 5.58 -1.37 -18.57
CA PHE A 105 4.67 -1.25 -17.46
C PHE A 105 3.48 -2.20 -17.62
N SER A 106 3.12 -2.88 -16.54
CA SER A 106 2.00 -3.81 -16.50
C SER A 106 1.35 -3.81 -15.12
N ARG A 107 0.26 -4.56 -14.98
CA ARG A 107 -0.46 -4.78 -13.71
C ARG A 107 0.38 -5.32 -12.55
N THR A 108 1.51 -5.96 -12.84
CA THR A 108 2.41 -6.53 -11.83
C THR A 108 3.61 -5.64 -11.54
N THR A 109 3.75 -4.50 -12.22
CA THR A 109 4.87 -3.58 -11.98
C THR A 109 4.82 -3.08 -10.54
N PRO A 110 5.87 -3.29 -9.73
CA PRO A 110 5.90 -2.80 -8.36
C PRO A 110 5.96 -1.27 -8.33
N LEU A 111 5.04 -0.66 -7.58
CA LEU A 111 4.96 0.77 -7.34
C LEU A 111 4.79 1.05 -5.85
N ALA A 112 5.23 2.24 -5.45
CA ALA A 112 4.98 2.82 -4.14
C ALA A 112 4.41 4.23 -4.28
N PHE A 113 3.68 4.63 -3.24
CA PHE A 113 3.19 6.00 -3.05
C PHE A 113 3.86 6.58 -1.81
N ALA A 114 4.04 7.90 -1.77
CA ALA A 114 4.44 8.62 -0.57
C ALA A 114 3.98 10.07 -0.62
N ALA A 115 3.88 10.72 0.55
CA ALA A 115 3.86 12.18 0.57
C ALA A 115 5.17 12.71 -0.02
N ARG A 116 5.10 13.78 -0.80
CA ARG A 116 6.30 14.31 -1.48
C ARG A 116 7.37 14.78 -0.49
N SER A 117 6.94 15.30 0.66
CA SER A 117 7.79 15.67 1.80
C SER A 117 8.50 14.48 2.46
N SER A 118 8.00 13.25 2.24
CA SER A 118 8.61 12.03 2.79
C SER A 118 9.74 11.46 1.92
N LEU A 119 9.84 11.90 0.66
CA LEU A 119 10.85 11.38 -0.28
C LEU A 119 12.29 11.40 0.25
N PRO A 120 12.77 12.48 0.92
CA PRO A 120 14.13 12.55 1.48
C PRO A 120 14.53 11.40 2.39
N TRP A 121 13.59 10.85 3.15
CA TRP A 121 13.87 9.84 4.16
C TRP A 121 13.27 8.46 3.83
N ILE A 122 12.34 8.37 2.88
CA ILE A 122 11.71 7.08 2.53
C ILE A 122 12.47 6.32 1.45
N LEU A 123 13.03 7.05 0.47
CA LEU A 123 13.69 6.45 -0.70
C LEU A 123 14.96 5.70 -0.29
N PRO A 124 15.34 4.60 -0.98
CA PRO A 124 16.63 3.94 -0.73
C PRO A 124 17.80 4.92 -0.83
N ARG A 125 18.82 4.75 0.01
CA ARG A 125 20.06 5.56 -0.03
C ARG A 125 20.75 5.51 -1.39
N ALA A 126 20.79 4.33 -1.98
CA ALA A 126 21.47 4.06 -3.22
C ALA A 126 20.44 3.68 -4.29
N ARG A 127 19.96 4.68 -5.04
CA ARG A 127 18.96 4.50 -6.09
C ARG A 127 19.61 4.47 -7.47
N HIS A 128 20.09 3.30 -7.87
CA HIS A 128 20.74 3.11 -9.17
C HIS A 128 19.74 2.57 -10.20
N CYS A 129 19.39 3.38 -11.20
CA CYS A 129 18.59 2.93 -12.33
C CYS A 129 19.53 2.47 -13.45
N ALA A 130 19.36 1.24 -13.94
CA ALA A 130 20.22 0.64 -14.98
C ALA A 130 19.98 1.29 -16.36
N LYS A 131 20.67 2.40 -16.65
CA LYS A 131 20.52 3.17 -17.90
C LYS A 131 20.96 2.36 -19.11
N GLU A 132 21.97 1.51 -18.94
CA GLU A 132 22.49 0.56 -19.91
C GLU A 132 21.47 -0.52 -20.33
N ALA A 133 20.44 -0.74 -19.50
CA ALA A 133 19.40 -1.73 -19.78
C ALA A 133 18.20 -1.16 -20.56
N LEU A 134 18.18 0.16 -20.82
CA LEU A 134 17.11 0.82 -21.58
C LEU A 134 17.19 0.50 -23.06
N SER A 135 16.04 0.40 -23.73
CA SER A 135 16.01 0.43 -25.19
C SER A 135 16.57 1.75 -25.74
N PRO A 136 17.09 1.79 -26.98
CA PRO A 136 17.62 3.02 -27.57
C PRO A 136 16.60 4.17 -27.59
N ILE A 137 15.32 3.87 -27.82
CA ILE A 137 14.23 4.86 -27.82
C ILE A 137 14.04 5.44 -26.41
N SER A 138 13.98 4.58 -25.39
CA SER A 138 13.84 5.01 -23.99
C SER A 138 15.06 5.74 -23.45
N ALA A 139 16.27 5.33 -23.84
CA ALA A 139 17.50 6.03 -23.49
C ALA A 139 17.56 7.45 -24.09
N ASN A 140 17.11 7.61 -25.34
CA ASN A 140 16.96 8.92 -25.96
C ASN A 140 15.91 9.77 -25.23
N LEU A 141 14.73 9.21 -24.94
CA LEU A 141 13.68 9.91 -24.21
C LEU A 141 14.12 10.32 -22.80
N TRP A 142 14.84 9.45 -22.09
CA TRP A 142 15.45 9.78 -20.81
C TRP A 142 16.37 11.00 -20.91
N THR A 143 17.23 11.03 -21.92
CA THR A 143 18.16 12.16 -22.15
C THR A 143 17.40 13.48 -22.39
N ILE A 144 16.28 13.41 -23.11
CA ILE A 144 15.41 14.57 -23.33
C ILE A 144 14.81 15.06 -22.02
N LEU A 145 14.26 14.16 -21.19
CA LEU A 145 13.65 14.52 -19.90
C LEU A 145 14.69 15.00 -18.87
N GLU A 146 15.90 14.44 -18.90
CA GLU A 146 17.04 14.87 -18.07
C GLU A 146 17.46 16.30 -18.41
N THR A 147 17.36 16.69 -19.69
CA THR A 147 17.75 18.03 -20.16
C THR A 147 16.63 19.05 -20.04
N LYS A 148 15.39 18.68 -20.39
CA LYS A 148 14.24 19.59 -20.48
C LYS A 148 13.36 19.60 -19.23
N GLY A 149 13.53 18.64 -18.33
CA GLY A 149 12.69 18.48 -17.15
C GLY A 149 11.32 17.88 -17.49
N ALA A 150 10.30 18.34 -16.77
CA ALA A 150 8.94 17.80 -16.85
C ALA A 150 8.22 18.23 -18.14
N LEU A 151 7.71 17.26 -18.92
CA LEU A 151 7.03 17.50 -20.19
C LEU A 151 5.68 16.79 -20.24
N PHE A 152 4.69 17.41 -20.90
CA PHE A 152 3.45 16.75 -21.28
C PHE A 152 3.67 15.76 -22.45
N PHE A 153 2.74 14.83 -22.63
CA PHE A 153 2.84 13.79 -23.65
C PHE A 153 3.06 14.33 -25.08
N ASP A 154 2.38 15.40 -25.48
CA ASP A 154 2.55 16.00 -26.81
C ASP A 154 3.94 16.63 -27.01
N GLU A 155 4.46 17.27 -25.96
CA GLU A 155 5.79 17.87 -25.97
C GLU A 155 6.85 16.78 -26.07
N ILE A 156 6.62 15.62 -25.44
CA ILE A 156 7.48 14.43 -25.54
C ILE A 156 7.49 13.89 -26.98
N VAL A 157 6.30 13.69 -27.57
CA VAL A 157 6.15 13.22 -28.96
C VAL A 157 6.89 14.15 -29.92
N ALA A 158 6.68 15.47 -29.78
CA ALA A 158 7.33 16.48 -30.61
C ALA A 158 8.85 16.54 -30.41
N ALA A 159 9.32 16.53 -29.16
CA ALA A 159 10.74 16.65 -28.83
C ALA A 159 11.54 15.40 -29.23
N ALA A 160 10.97 14.21 -29.01
CA ALA A 160 11.62 12.94 -29.34
C ALA A 160 11.44 12.53 -30.80
N LYS A 161 10.56 13.20 -31.56
CA LYS A 161 10.20 12.88 -32.95
C LYS A 161 9.74 11.41 -33.09
N LEU A 162 8.95 10.95 -32.12
CA LEU A 162 8.45 9.57 -32.06
C LEU A 162 6.99 9.50 -32.51
N LEU A 163 6.54 8.34 -32.96
CA LEU A 163 5.11 8.06 -33.06
C LEU A 163 4.50 7.98 -31.64
N PRO A 164 3.21 8.33 -31.46
CA PRO A 164 2.57 8.25 -30.14
C PRO A 164 2.72 6.90 -29.45
N THR A 165 2.57 5.79 -30.18
CA THR A 165 2.75 4.43 -29.64
C THR A 165 4.17 4.14 -29.18
N GLN A 166 5.18 4.64 -29.90
CA GLN A 166 6.58 4.53 -29.49
C GLN A 166 6.88 5.35 -28.24
N ALA A 167 6.26 6.52 -28.10
CA ALA A 167 6.37 7.33 -26.89
C ALA A 167 5.69 6.66 -25.69
N GLU A 168 4.53 6.02 -25.88
CA GLU A 168 3.85 5.23 -24.83
C GLU A 168 4.74 4.08 -24.34
N ASP A 169 5.29 3.28 -25.26
CA ASP A 169 6.18 2.16 -24.92
C ASP A 169 7.45 2.65 -24.19
N ALA A 170 8.02 3.77 -24.63
CA ALA A 170 9.21 4.34 -24.01
C ALA A 170 8.92 4.87 -22.59
N LEU A 171 7.81 5.58 -22.40
CA LEU A 171 7.38 6.03 -21.06
C LEU A 171 7.06 4.86 -20.15
N SER A 172 6.39 3.84 -20.68
CA SER A 172 6.07 2.60 -20.00
C SER A 172 7.32 1.86 -19.50
N GLU A 173 8.36 1.76 -20.35
CA GLU A 173 9.67 1.21 -19.98
C GLU A 173 10.35 2.05 -18.89
N LEU A 174 10.40 3.37 -19.05
CA LEU A 174 11.04 4.27 -18.09
C LEU A 174 10.35 4.23 -16.72
N ILE A 175 9.02 4.19 -16.65
CA ILE A 175 8.26 4.05 -15.40
C ILE A 175 8.54 2.69 -14.75
N CYS A 176 8.48 1.60 -15.54
CA CYS A 176 8.71 0.25 -15.05
C CYS A 176 10.12 0.08 -14.43
N MET A 177 11.12 0.74 -15.04
CA MET A 177 12.50 0.77 -14.58
C MET A 177 12.74 1.77 -13.43
N GLY A 178 11.82 2.70 -13.20
CA GLY A 178 11.88 3.72 -12.14
C GLY A 178 12.55 5.04 -12.54
N PHE A 179 12.82 5.30 -13.80
CA PHE A 179 13.47 6.57 -14.19
C PHE A 179 12.56 7.78 -13.99
N ILE A 180 11.26 7.62 -14.22
CA ILE A 180 10.31 8.74 -14.29
C ILE A 180 9.05 8.46 -13.47
N GLN A 181 8.31 9.53 -13.21
CA GLN A 181 6.93 9.52 -12.71
C GLN A 181 6.07 10.48 -13.56
N SER A 182 4.75 10.48 -13.35
CA SER A 182 3.89 11.57 -13.83
C SER A 182 3.06 12.21 -12.73
N ASP A 183 2.60 13.44 -12.98
CA ASP A 183 1.80 14.23 -12.01
C ASP A 183 0.52 13.47 -11.58
N GLY A 184 -0.15 12.75 -12.49
CA GLY A 184 -1.34 11.94 -12.21
C GLY A 184 -1.10 10.44 -12.40
N PHE A 185 -2.05 9.62 -11.92
CA PHE A 185 -2.04 8.16 -12.10
C PHE A 185 -2.97 7.70 -13.23
N ALA A 186 -3.84 8.58 -13.74
CA ALA A 186 -4.81 8.30 -14.79
C ALA A 186 -4.22 7.64 -16.04
N SER A 187 -3.02 8.04 -16.46
CA SER A 187 -2.31 7.47 -17.62
C SER A 187 -2.01 5.97 -17.47
N MET A 188 -1.85 5.49 -16.24
CA MET A 188 -1.48 4.09 -15.95
C MET A 188 -2.68 3.15 -15.92
N ARG A 189 -3.88 3.67 -15.58
CA ARG A 189 -5.09 2.84 -15.36
C ARG A 189 -5.46 1.95 -16.56
N PRO A 190 -5.37 2.41 -17.81
CA PRO A 190 -5.68 1.56 -18.98
C PRO A 190 -4.68 0.42 -19.17
N LEU A 191 -3.41 0.60 -18.76
CA LEU A 191 -2.38 -0.44 -18.81
C LEU A 191 -2.57 -1.49 -17.71
N ILE A 192 -3.16 -1.09 -16.57
CA ILE A 192 -3.49 -1.99 -15.46
C ILE A 192 -4.75 -2.83 -15.78
N ASN A 193 -5.78 -2.17 -16.34
CA ASN A 193 -7.10 -2.73 -16.62
C ASN A 193 -7.52 -2.51 -18.09
N PRO A 194 -6.98 -3.31 -19.03
CA PRO A 194 -7.31 -3.17 -20.46
C PRO A 194 -8.80 -3.41 -20.76
N ASP A 195 -9.50 -4.25 -19.98
CA ASP A 195 -10.94 -4.55 -20.16
C ASP A 195 -11.84 -3.31 -19.97
N ARG A 196 -11.38 -2.29 -19.22
CA ARG A 196 -12.10 -1.02 -19.07
C ARG A 196 -12.15 -0.24 -20.39
N LYS A 197 -11.13 -0.42 -21.26
CA LYS A 197 -11.06 0.16 -22.60
C LYS A 197 -12.14 -0.43 -23.51
N ALA A 198 -12.34 -1.74 -23.46
CA ALA A 198 -13.34 -2.46 -24.27
C ALA A 198 -14.81 -2.11 -23.92
N ARG A 199 -15.10 -1.71 -22.66
CA ARG A 199 -16.45 -1.29 -22.25
C ARG A 199 -16.73 0.20 -22.53
N SER A 200 -15.71 1.04 -22.54
CA SER A 200 -15.81 2.47 -22.85
C SER A 200 -16.05 2.74 -24.35
N THR A 201 -15.45 1.94 -25.22
CA THR A 201 -15.54 2.07 -26.69
C THR A 201 -16.96 1.93 -27.25
N VAL A 202 -17.87 1.25 -26.55
CA VAL A 202 -19.26 1.05 -27.03
C VAL A 202 -20.13 2.32 -26.91
N ARG A 203 -19.83 3.23 -25.97
CA ARG A 203 -20.62 4.47 -25.78
C ARG A 203 -20.06 5.71 -26.50
N SER A 204 -18.85 5.65 -27.04
CA SER A 204 -18.15 6.81 -27.61
C SER A 204 -17.68 6.60 -29.05
N ALA A 205 -18.50 5.96 -29.89
CA ALA A 205 -18.19 5.79 -31.31
C ALA A 205 -18.21 7.11 -32.11
N ARG A 206 -18.79 8.21 -31.58
CA ARG A 206 -18.88 9.51 -32.27
C ARG A 206 -17.70 10.45 -32.02
N ASN A 207 -16.78 10.13 -31.10
CA ASN A 207 -15.63 10.97 -30.74
C ASN A 207 -14.31 10.16 -30.72
N MET A 208 -14.09 9.30 -31.72
CA MET A 208 -12.79 8.64 -31.93
C MET A 208 -11.74 9.63 -32.46
N ARG A 209 -11.28 10.53 -31.60
CA ARG A 209 -9.88 10.95 -31.68
C ARG A 209 -9.08 9.84 -31.02
N PHE A 210 -8.01 9.38 -31.67
CA PHE A 210 -6.99 8.50 -31.10
C PHE A 210 -6.27 9.24 -29.96
N VAL A 211 -6.96 9.49 -28.85
CA VAL A 211 -6.42 10.17 -27.70
C VAL A 211 -5.63 9.14 -26.91
N SER A 212 -4.30 9.24 -26.96
CA SER A 212 -3.42 8.48 -26.07
C SER A 212 -3.84 8.69 -24.62
N ASP A 213 -4.01 7.59 -23.90
CA ASP A 213 -4.38 7.59 -22.48
C ASP A 213 -3.31 8.30 -21.63
N PHE A 214 -2.06 8.34 -22.10
CA PHE A 214 -0.94 9.03 -21.42
C PHE A 214 -1.13 10.55 -21.32
N ARG A 215 -1.97 11.16 -22.17
CA ARG A 215 -2.31 12.59 -22.08
C ARG A 215 -3.02 12.94 -20.77
N SER A 216 -3.69 11.97 -20.15
CA SER A 216 -4.37 12.17 -18.87
C SER A 216 -3.43 12.14 -17.66
N GLY A 217 -2.15 11.77 -17.85
CA GLY A 217 -1.16 11.64 -16.77
C GLY A 217 -0.55 12.96 -16.28
N GLY A 218 -0.86 14.09 -16.90
CA GLY A 218 -0.17 15.36 -16.64
C GLY A 218 1.24 15.37 -17.26
N ARG A 219 2.22 15.94 -16.56
CA ARG A 219 3.61 15.96 -17.02
C ARG A 219 4.34 14.71 -16.55
N PHE A 220 5.24 14.20 -17.38
CA PHE A 220 6.20 13.16 -17.05
C PHE A 220 7.54 13.81 -16.72
N ALA A 221 8.16 13.41 -15.61
CA ALA A 221 9.38 14.02 -15.10
C ALA A 221 10.35 12.97 -14.55
N PRO A 222 11.67 13.23 -14.58
CA PRO A 222 12.65 12.45 -13.84
C PRO A 222 12.25 12.29 -12.37
N PHE A 223 12.26 11.06 -11.86
CA PHE A 223 11.89 10.79 -10.48
C PHE A 223 13.11 10.85 -9.56
N ALA A 224 12.96 11.57 -8.44
CA ALA A 224 13.92 11.67 -7.34
C ALA A 224 15.33 12.19 -7.69
N GLN A 225 15.54 12.80 -8.86
CA GLN A 225 16.85 13.34 -9.27
C GLN A 225 17.34 14.50 -8.40
N PHE A 226 16.41 15.31 -7.88
CA PHE A 226 16.69 16.50 -7.07
C PHE A 226 16.25 16.37 -5.61
N VAL A 227 16.05 15.14 -5.12
CA VAL A 227 15.68 14.91 -3.73
C VAL A 227 16.95 14.96 -2.87
N GLU A 228 17.07 15.98 -2.04
CA GLU A 228 18.09 16.04 -1.00
C GLU A 228 17.77 15.00 0.07
N MET A 229 18.68 14.04 0.24
CA MET A 229 18.47 12.92 1.15
C MET A 229 18.65 13.37 2.61
N ALA A 230 17.73 12.95 3.49
CA ALA A 230 17.80 13.23 4.93
C ALA A 230 19.03 12.57 5.58
N SER A 231 19.46 13.03 6.75
CA SER A 231 20.52 12.34 7.51
C SER A 231 20.11 10.93 7.94
N ASP A 232 21.06 10.07 8.32
CA ASP A 232 20.74 8.70 8.79
C ASP A 232 19.87 8.72 10.06
N GLU A 233 20.16 9.62 10.99
CA GLU A 233 19.36 9.79 12.20
C GLU A 233 17.92 10.22 11.86
N GLN A 234 17.75 11.24 11.02
CA GLN A 234 16.43 11.71 10.58
C GLN A 234 15.65 10.63 9.83
N ARG A 235 16.34 9.82 9.02
CA ARG A 235 15.75 8.68 8.32
C ARG A 235 15.22 7.66 9.31
N VAL A 236 16.05 7.23 10.26
CA VAL A 236 15.68 6.21 11.25
C VAL A 236 14.55 6.71 12.13
N GLU A 237 14.58 7.96 12.58
CA GLU A 237 13.50 8.57 13.36
C GLU A 237 12.19 8.63 12.57
N SER A 238 12.22 9.11 11.32
CA SER A 238 11.03 9.21 10.48
C SER A 238 10.41 7.83 10.19
N TRP A 239 11.24 6.82 9.93
CA TRP A 239 10.78 5.44 9.78
C TRP A 239 10.21 4.87 11.08
N ALA A 240 10.84 5.14 12.23
CA ALA A 240 10.32 4.71 13.53
C ALA A 240 8.90 5.25 13.77
N TRP A 241 8.68 6.54 13.49
CA TRP A 241 7.35 7.15 13.57
C TRP A 241 6.36 6.58 12.55
N LEU A 242 6.77 6.38 11.30
CA LEU A 242 5.92 5.78 10.28
C LEU A 242 5.45 4.38 10.70
N LEU A 243 6.36 3.54 11.19
CA LEU A 243 6.05 2.16 11.60
C LEU A 243 5.13 2.13 12.83
N LEU A 244 5.33 3.04 13.79
CA LEU A 244 4.40 3.23 14.91
C LEU A 244 3.01 3.69 14.42
N LYS A 245 2.95 4.65 13.49
CA LYS A 245 1.68 5.11 12.89
C LYS A 245 0.99 4.00 12.09
N ARG A 246 1.74 3.13 11.43
CA ARG A 246 1.21 2.03 10.61
C ARG A 246 0.71 0.86 11.43
N TYR A 247 1.50 0.41 12.40
CA TYR A 247 1.24 -0.85 13.11
C TYR A 247 0.68 -0.65 14.52
N GLY A 248 0.75 0.56 15.07
CA GLY A 248 0.34 0.91 16.43
C GLY A 248 1.28 0.34 17.50
N VAL A 249 1.52 -0.97 17.45
CA VAL A 249 2.55 -1.71 18.17
C VAL A 249 3.52 -2.29 17.15
N ILE A 250 4.82 -2.00 17.28
CA ILE A 250 5.87 -2.46 16.37
C ILE A 250 6.82 -3.44 17.06
N PHE A 251 7.21 -4.48 16.33
CA PHE A 251 8.19 -5.49 16.71
C PHE A 251 8.85 -6.08 15.46
N ARG A 252 9.95 -6.82 15.65
CA ARG A 252 10.86 -7.24 14.57
C ARG A 252 10.17 -7.93 13.40
N ASP A 253 9.25 -8.85 13.65
CA ASP A 253 8.70 -9.73 12.61
C ASP A 253 7.87 -8.96 11.56
N LEU A 254 7.29 -7.82 11.95
CA LEU A 254 6.53 -6.95 11.04
C LEU A 254 7.38 -6.34 9.93
N LEU A 255 8.70 -6.17 10.16
CA LEU A 255 9.61 -5.65 9.14
C LEU A 255 9.75 -6.56 7.92
N GLN A 256 9.30 -7.82 7.98
CA GLN A 256 9.23 -8.68 6.80
C GLN A 256 8.35 -8.11 5.67
N ARG A 257 7.48 -7.13 5.97
CA ARG A 257 6.66 -6.40 4.99
C ARG A 257 7.26 -5.06 4.58
N GLU A 258 8.39 -4.65 5.15
CA GLU A 258 8.95 -3.29 5.07
C GLU A 258 10.32 -3.28 4.38
N ASN A 259 10.34 -3.58 3.08
CA ASN A 259 11.59 -3.74 2.31
C ASN A 259 12.48 -2.48 2.28
N LEU A 260 11.91 -1.29 2.50
CA LEU A 260 12.62 -0.01 2.48
C LEU A 260 13.02 0.50 3.88
N ALA A 261 12.52 -0.13 4.94
CA ALA A 261 12.77 0.32 6.30
C ALA A 261 14.24 0.07 6.70
N PRO A 262 14.79 0.88 7.62
CA PRO A 262 16.01 0.53 8.34
C PRO A 262 15.87 -0.82 9.05
N THR A 263 17.00 -1.46 9.30
CA THR A 263 17.02 -2.74 10.00
C THR A 263 16.48 -2.60 11.42
N TRP A 264 15.99 -3.70 12.00
CA TRP A 264 15.56 -3.71 13.40
C TRP A 264 16.66 -3.23 14.36
N GLY A 265 17.93 -3.54 14.07
CA GLY A 265 19.08 -3.11 14.86
C GLY A 265 19.29 -1.60 14.87
N GLU A 266 18.95 -0.91 13.77
CA GLU A 266 19.00 0.55 13.68
C GLU A 266 17.79 1.20 14.37
N LEU A 267 16.62 0.57 14.29
CA LEU A 267 15.37 1.11 14.86
C LEU A 267 15.30 0.99 16.39
N VAL A 268 15.82 -0.08 16.99
CA VAL A 268 15.73 -0.30 18.45
C VAL A 268 16.37 0.83 19.27
N PRO A 269 17.60 1.30 18.97
CA PRO A 269 18.19 2.46 19.66
C PRO A 269 17.32 3.71 19.58
N MET A 270 16.70 3.95 18.42
CA MET A 270 15.77 5.07 18.23
C MET A 270 14.51 4.90 19.09
N TYR A 271 13.87 3.74 19.08
CA TYR A 271 12.71 3.47 19.93
C TYR A 271 13.01 3.59 21.43
N ARG A 272 14.17 3.10 21.88
CA ARG A 272 14.61 3.29 23.28
C ARG A 272 14.81 4.76 23.62
N THR A 273 15.29 5.57 22.68
CA THR A 273 15.43 7.02 22.83
C THR A 273 14.06 7.68 22.95
N LEU A 274 13.11 7.34 22.07
CA LEU A 274 11.73 7.82 22.13
C LEU A 274 11.02 7.38 23.42
N GLU A 275 11.29 6.17 23.92
CA GLU A 275 10.77 5.67 25.19
C GLU A 275 11.36 6.46 26.38
N ALA A 276 12.67 6.72 26.38
CA ALA A 276 13.33 7.51 27.41
C ALA A 276 12.79 8.96 27.45
N ARG A 277 12.38 9.51 26.30
CA ARG A 277 11.66 10.79 26.19
C ARG A 277 10.20 10.71 26.65
N GLY A 278 9.69 9.51 26.92
CA GLY A 278 8.30 9.28 27.34
C GLY A 278 7.27 9.37 26.21
N LEU A 279 7.71 9.41 24.95
CA LEU A 279 6.84 9.54 23.78
C LEU A 279 6.17 8.22 23.40
N ILE A 280 6.83 7.11 23.68
CA ILE A 280 6.34 5.76 23.42
C ILE A 280 6.54 4.87 24.64
N ARG A 281 5.98 3.66 24.59
CA ARG A 281 6.13 2.63 25.63
C ARG A 281 6.82 1.40 25.06
N GLY A 282 7.86 0.93 25.73
CA GLY A 282 8.44 -0.40 25.51
C GLY A 282 7.78 -1.43 26.44
N GLY A 283 7.50 -2.63 25.93
CA GLY A 283 6.84 -3.66 26.74
C GLY A 283 6.51 -4.96 25.99
N ARG A 284 5.60 -5.73 26.57
CA ARG A 284 4.98 -6.91 25.96
C ARG A 284 3.50 -6.62 25.76
N PHE A 285 3.12 -6.25 24.56
CA PHE A 285 1.75 -5.88 24.21
C PHE A 285 1.04 -7.00 23.45
N VAL A 286 1.77 -7.79 22.67
CA VAL A 286 1.26 -8.94 21.90
C VAL A 286 1.94 -10.23 22.36
N GLU A 287 1.16 -11.28 22.54
CA GLU A 287 1.61 -12.62 22.92
C GLU A 287 2.31 -13.34 21.76
N LYS A 288 3.16 -14.33 22.08
CA LYS A 288 3.80 -15.26 21.12
C LYS A 288 4.62 -14.60 20.01
N VAL A 289 4.98 -13.33 20.14
CA VAL A 289 5.93 -12.65 19.24
C VAL A 289 7.25 -12.35 19.96
N GLY A 290 8.36 -12.55 19.25
CA GLY A 290 9.70 -12.44 19.81
C GLY A 290 10.18 -10.99 19.98
N GLY A 291 11.17 -10.80 20.85
CA GLY A 291 11.93 -9.54 20.94
C GLY A 291 11.22 -8.37 21.65
N GLU A 292 11.86 -7.20 21.63
CA GLU A 292 11.30 -5.95 22.17
C GLU A 292 10.11 -5.48 21.32
N GLN A 293 9.11 -4.91 21.98
CA GLN A 293 7.95 -4.30 21.33
C GLN A 293 7.82 -2.86 21.80
N PHE A 294 7.42 -1.98 20.89
CA PHE A 294 7.22 -0.56 21.17
C PHE A 294 5.86 -0.11 20.65
N ALA A 295 5.20 0.79 21.36
CA ALA A 295 3.88 1.25 20.97
C ALA A 295 3.64 2.71 21.40
N LEU A 296 2.78 3.39 20.65
CA LEU A 296 2.16 4.64 21.11
C LEU A 296 1.19 4.32 22.24
N LYS A 297 1.04 5.25 23.19
CA LYS A 297 0.16 5.04 24.34
C LYS A 297 -1.29 4.83 23.88
N GLU A 298 -1.72 5.61 22.90
CA GLU A 298 -3.06 5.59 22.33
C GLU A 298 -3.35 4.23 21.65
N SER A 299 -2.36 3.68 20.93
CA SER A 299 -2.46 2.37 20.28
C SER A 299 -2.60 1.23 21.28
N VAL A 300 -1.95 1.32 22.45
CA VAL A 300 -2.11 0.32 23.52
C VAL A 300 -3.52 0.36 24.09
N ASP A 301 -4.07 1.56 24.29
CA ASP A 301 -5.44 1.73 24.78
C ASP A 301 -6.47 1.25 23.75
N GLU A 302 -6.27 1.51 22.47
CA GLU A 302 -7.13 1.01 21.39
C GLU A 302 -7.07 -0.53 21.27
N LEU A 303 -5.86 -1.13 21.33
CA LEU A 303 -5.70 -2.58 21.33
C LEU A 303 -6.47 -3.25 22.48
N ARG A 304 -6.49 -2.62 23.67
CA ARG A 304 -7.28 -3.10 24.81
C ARG A 304 -8.78 -3.03 24.54
N ARG A 305 -9.27 -1.91 24.01
CA ARG A 305 -10.69 -1.76 23.65
C ARG A 305 -11.12 -2.83 22.65
N VAL A 306 -10.31 -3.09 21.63
CA VAL A 306 -10.62 -4.12 20.62
C VAL A 306 -10.67 -5.53 21.23
N LYS A 307 -9.79 -5.83 22.17
CA LYS A 307 -9.83 -7.08 22.95
C LYS A 307 -11.14 -7.22 23.75
N GLU A 308 -11.69 -6.11 24.25
CA GLU A 308 -12.92 -6.08 25.03
C GLU A 308 -14.22 -6.17 24.19
N LEU A 309 -14.17 -5.81 22.90
CA LEU A 309 -15.34 -5.82 22.01
C LEU A 309 -15.97 -7.21 21.76
N GLY A 310 -15.34 -8.31 22.20
CA GLY A 310 -15.82 -9.67 21.92
C GLY A 310 -15.75 -10.05 20.44
N ALA A 311 -16.20 -11.26 20.06
CA ALA A 311 -16.29 -11.68 18.66
C ALA A 311 -17.62 -11.20 18.04
N VAL A 312 -17.57 -10.57 16.86
CA VAL A 312 -18.73 -9.89 16.23
C VAL A 312 -19.05 -10.50 14.84
N ASP A 313 -18.49 -11.67 14.52
CA ASP A 313 -18.60 -12.33 13.21
C ASP A 313 -18.29 -11.41 12.00
N ASP A 314 -17.35 -10.48 12.24
CA ASP A 314 -16.84 -9.57 11.22
C ASP A 314 -15.92 -10.32 10.26
N MET A 315 -16.39 -10.48 9.01
CA MET A 315 -15.60 -11.05 7.93
C MET A 315 -14.92 -9.96 7.11
N ILE A 316 -13.59 -10.02 7.01
CA ILE A 316 -12.79 -9.09 6.21
C ILE A 316 -11.94 -9.88 5.22
N VAL A 317 -11.95 -9.49 3.95
CA VAL A 317 -11.05 -10.02 2.92
C VAL A 317 -9.91 -9.02 2.68
N LEU A 318 -8.67 -9.44 2.49
CA LEU A 318 -7.60 -8.54 2.07
C LEU A 318 -6.82 -9.15 0.91
N SER A 319 -6.20 -8.29 0.10
CA SER A 319 -5.24 -8.76 -0.88
C SER A 319 -4.02 -9.33 -0.19
N ALA A 320 -3.41 -10.34 -0.78
CA ALA A 320 -2.15 -10.87 -0.31
C ALA A 320 -1.02 -9.83 -0.37
N ALA A 321 -1.14 -8.83 -1.25
CA ALA A 321 -0.22 -7.71 -1.38
C ALA A 321 -0.44 -6.60 -0.34
N ASP A 322 -1.51 -6.69 0.47
CA ASP A 322 -1.76 -5.72 1.53
C ASP A 322 -0.76 -5.93 2.70
N PRO A 323 -0.15 -4.87 3.25
CA PRO A 323 0.77 -4.98 4.39
C PRO A 323 0.12 -5.57 5.65
N LEU A 324 -1.20 -5.50 5.79
CA LEU A 324 -1.92 -6.12 6.91
C LEU A 324 -1.98 -7.63 6.83
N ASN A 325 -1.65 -8.21 5.68
CA ASN A 325 -1.55 -9.65 5.57
C ASN A 325 -0.32 -10.13 6.36
N GLN A 326 -0.56 -10.64 7.56
CA GLN A 326 0.45 -11.18 8.46
C GLN A 326 0.42 -12.72 8.51
N MET A 327 -0.28 -13.35 7.57
CA MET A 327 -0.39 -14.80 7.44
C MET A 327 1.00 -15.41 7.21
N GLY A 328 1.35 -16.43 8.02
CA GLY A 328 2.67 -17.05 8.00
C GLY A 328 3.81 -16.14 8.49
N ILE A 329 3.48 -14.99 9.11
CA ILE A 329 4.43 -14.13 9.83
C ILE A 329 4.10 -14.17 11.32
N LEU A 330 2.84 -13.85 11.67
CA LEU A 330 2.37 -13.86 13.05
C LEU A 330 1.56 -15.11 13.40
N THR A 331 1.21 -15.90 12.39
CA THR A 331 0.42 -17.12 12.54
C THR A 331 1.17 -18.31 11.97
N GLU A 332 0.77 -19.51 12.40
CA GLU A 332 1.35 -20.79 11.91
C GLU A 332 0.79 -21.19 10.54
N ASP A 333 -0.06 -20.36 9.95
CA ASP A 333 -0.67 -20.58 8.65
C ASP A 333 0.35 -20.53 7.49
N PRO A 334 0.05 -21.12 6.33
CA PRO A 334 0.92 -21.04 5.15
C PRO A 334 1.21 -19.61 4.71
N LYS A 335 2.47 -19.31 4.37
CA LYS A 335 2.83 -18.00 3.84
C LYS A 335 2.25 -17.79 2.44
N LEU A 336 1.39 -16.79 2.28
CA LEU A 336 0.77 -16.46 1.00
C LEU A 336 1.64 -15.51 0.16
N ALA A 337 1.84 -15.85 -1.10
CA ALA A 337 2.57 -15.00 -2.05
C ALA A 337 1.81 -13.68 -2.33
N GLN A 338 2.54 -12.56 -2.32
CA GLN A 338 2.05 -11.20 -2.56
C GLN A 338 1.79 -10.94 -4.06
N LYS A 339 0.94 -11.76 -4.67
CA LYS A 339 0.58 -11.66 -6.10
C LYS A 339 -0.81 -11.06 -6.24
N THR A 340 -1.03 -10.30 -7.31
CA THR A 340 -2.36 -9.79 -7.68
C THR A 340 -3.36 -10.95 -7.77
N GLY A 341 -4.53 -10.80 -7.15
CA GLY A 341 -5.59 -11.81 -7.13
C GLY A 341 -5.49 -12.85 -6.02
N ASN A 342 -4.33 -13.02 -5.37
CA ASN A 342 -4.22 -13.79 -4.13
C ASN A 342 -4.84 -12.98 -2.99
N ARG A 343 -5.58 -13.64 -2.10
CA ARG A 343 -6.39 -12.99 -1.05
C ARG A 343 -6.44 -13.83 0.21
N VAL A 344 -6.73 -13.18 1.33
CA VAL A 344 -6.96 -13.82 2.63
C VAL A 344 -8.30 -13.37 3.18
N ALA A 345 -9.01 -14.27 3.86
CA ALA A 345 -10.23 -13.98 4.60
C ALA A 345 -9.96 -14.13 6.09
N PHE A 346 -10.39 -13.12 6.84
CA PHE A 346 -10.35 -13.05 8.29
C PHE A 346 -11.77 -13.18 8.84
N MET A 347 -11.89 -13.82 9.99
CA MET A 347 -13.08 -13.73 10.84
C MET A 347 -12.61 -13.57 12.28
N ASN A 348 -13.06 -12.51 12.95
CA ASN A 348 -12.71 -12.22 14.35
C ASN A 348 -11.19 -12.28 14.64
N GLY A 349 -10.36 -11.83 13.69
CA GLY A 349 -8.90 -11.82 13.83
C GLY A 349 -8.17 -13.11 13.50
N THR A 350 -8.88 -14.16 13.10
CA THR A 350 -8.31 -15.44 12.67
C THR A 350 -8.41 -15.59 11.16
N TYR A 351 -7.38 -16.15 10.51
CA TYR A 351 -7.46 -16.53 9.11
C TYR A 351 -8.35 -17.75 8.95
N ILE A 352 -9.38 -17.65 8.11
CA ILE A 352 -10.34 -18.74 7.90
C ILE A 352 -10.24 -19.38 6.51
N ALA A 353 -9.73 -18.62 5.53
CA ALA A 353 -9.48 -19.11 4.19
C ALA A 353 -8.54 -18.18 3.44
N TYR A 354 -7.95 -18.67 2.36
CA TYR A 354 -7.17 -17.87 1.43
C TYR A 354 -7.37 -18.32 -0.01
N ARG A 355 -7.09 -17.43 -0.94
CA ARG A 355 -7.08 -17.70 -2.38
C ARG A 355 -5.66 -17.64 -2.90
N SER A 356 -5.23 -18.70 -3.57
CA SER A 356 -3.92 -18.79 -4.22
C SER A 356 -4.08 -19.37 -5.61
N SER A 357 -3.49 -18.72 -6.63
CA SER A 357 -3.50 -19.23 -8.01
C SER A 357 -4.90 -19.55 -8.59
N GLY A 358 -5.94 -18.90 -8.07
CA GLY A 358 -7.33 -19.10 -8.52
C GLY A 358 -8.16 -20.00 -7.60
N GLU A 359 -7.52 -20.83 -6.79
CA GLU A 359 -8.16 -21.80 -5.90
C GLU A 359 -8.35 -21.23 -4.49
N VAL A 360 -9.42 -21.66 -3.82
CA VAL A 360 -9.74 -21.28 -2.43
C VAL A 360 -9.38 -22.44 -1.52
N HIS A 361 -8.63 -22.14 -0.46
CA HIS A 361 -8.23 -23.09 0.57
C HIS A 361 -8.80 -22.61 1.91
N PHE A 362 -9.56 -23.48 2.57
CA PHE A 362 -10.10 -23.21 3.90
C PHE A 362 -9.09 -23.65 4.97
N LEU A 363 -8.98 -22.86 6.03
CA LEU A 363 -8.13 -23.12 7.19
C LEU A 363 -8.95 -23.53 8.41
N ASP A 364 -10.20 -23.06 8.47
CA ASP A 364 -11.14 -23.37 9.53
C ASP A 364 -12.18 -24.38 9.02
N GLU A 365 -12.15 -25.59 9.58
CA GLU A 365 -13.08 -26.67 9.26
C GLU A 365 -14.42 -26.54 10.02
N SER A 366 -14.52 -25.60 10.97
CA SER A 366 -15.73 -25.40 11.79
C SER A 366 -16.76 -24.45 11.17
N LEU A 367 -16.48 -23.91 9.99
CA LEU A 367 -17.38 -22.99 9.29
C LEU A 367 -18.68 -23.70 8.90
N SER A 368 -19.81 -23.02 9.06
CA SER A 368 -21.09 -23.49 8.55
C SER A 368 -21.10 -23.51 7.02
N ALA A 369 -22.01 -24.27 6.41
CA ALA A 369 -22.15 -24.31 4.94
C ALA A 369 -22.43 -22.91 4.34
N GLU A 370 -23.20 -22.07 5.04
CA GLU A 370 -23.47 -20.68 4.67
C GLU A 370 -22.20 -19.82 4.73
N GLN A 371 -21.41 -19.97 5.82
CA GLN A 371 -20.14 -19.27 5.96
C GLN A 371 -19.13 -19.68 4.89
N HIS A 372 -19.03 -20.98 4.57
CA HIS A 372 -18.20 -21.48 3.47
C HIS A 372 -18.55 -20.80 2.14
N MET A 373 -19.83 -20.80 1.76
CA MET A 373 -20.28 -20.18 0.50
C MET A 373 -19.99 -18.67 0.48
N ARG A 374 -20.24 -17.97 1.59
CA ARG A 374 -19.98 -16.52 1.72
C ARG A 374 -18.48 -16.21 1.57
N VAL A 375 -17.62 -16.97 2.23
CA VAL A 375 -16.16 -16.79 2.18
C VAL A 375 -15.60 -17.08 0.79
N GLU A 376 -16.03 -18.18 0.17
CA GLU A 376 -15.61 -18.55 -1.18
C GLU A 376 -15.99 -17.47 -2.19
N ARG A 377 -17.24 -16.99 -2.12
CA ARG A 377 -17.72 -15.89 -2.97
C ARG A 377 -16.87 -14.64 -2.75
N ALA A 378 -16.66 -14.21 -1.51
CA ALA A 378 -15.90 -13.01 -1.19
C ALA A 378 -14.43 -13.08 -1.65
N LEU A 379 -13.80 -14.26 -1.58
CA LEU A 379 -12.44 -14.48 -2.07
C LEU A 379 -12.34 -14.49 -3.60
N ARG A 380 -13.39 -14.90 -4.31
CA ARG A 380 -13.45 -14.90 -5.79
C ARG A 380 -13.80 -13.53 -6.36
N LEU A 381 -14.58 -12.73 -5.64
CA LEU A 381 -14.94 -11.37 -6.03
C LEU A 381 -13.70 -10.46 -5.90
N ASN A 382 -13.18 -9.99 -7.04
CA ASN A 382 -12.14 -8.95 -7.06
C ASN A 382 -12.68 -7.65 -6.42
N GLY A 383 -11.78 -6.78 -5.92
CA GLY A 383 -12.14 -5.61 -5.11
C GLY A 383 -13.20 -4.68 -5.73
N LEU A 384 -13.31 -4.66 -7.06
CA LEU A 384 -14.38 -3.99 -7.82
C LEU A 384 -15.81 -4.45 -7.48
N TYR A 385 -16.00 -5.71 -7.07
CA TYR A 385 -17.31 -6.27 -6.69
C TYR A 385 -17.50 -6.37 -5.17
N ARG A 386 -16.51 -5.93 -4.39
CA ARG A 386 -16.56 -6.03 -2.93
C ARG A 386 -17.61 -5.11 -2.31
N GLN A 387 -17.81 -3.93 -2.89
CA GLN A 387 -18.89 -2.99 -2.53
C GLN A 387 -20.27 -3.46 -3.03
N LEU A 388 -20.31 -4.45 -3.92
CA LEU A 388 -21.54 -5.02 -4.48
C LEU A 388 -21.88 -6.37 -3.84
N ASP A 389 -21.13 -6.81 -2.84
CA ASP A 389 -21.45 -8.02 -2.10
C ASP A 389 -22.45 -7.67 -1.00
N PRO A 390 -23.75 -8.03 -1.14
CA PRO A 390 -24.78 -7.68 -0.17
C PRO A 390 -24.55 -8.30 1.22
N PHE A 391 -23.59 -9.24 1.32
CA PHE A 391 -23.22 -9.91 2.57
C PHE A 391 -21.89 -9.41 3.15
N VAL A 392 -21.14 -8.52 2.48
CA VAL A 392 -20.08 -7.74 3.12
C VAL A 392 -20.78 -6.49 3.64
N HIS A 393 -21.41 -6.60 4.81
CA HIS A 393 -22.31 -5.59 5.37
C HIS A 393 -21.89 -4.16 5.02
N ASP A 394 -22.70 -3.54 4.16
CA ASP A 394 -22.84 -2.09 4.14
C ASP A 394 -23.48 -1.73 5.48
N ILE A 395 -22.65 -1.42 6.48
CA ILE A 395 -23.11 -0.65 7.63
C ILE A 395 -23.23 0.79 7.12
N GLY A 396 -24.23 1.03 6.26
CA GLY A 396 -24.83 2.36 6.16
C GLY A 396 -25.37 2.71 7.55
N PRO A 397 -25.41 4.00 7.92
CA PRO A 397 -25.88 4.39 9.24
C PRO A 397 -27.33 3.91 9.41
N ALA A 398 -27.49 2.88 10.23
CA ALA A 398 -28.77 2.57 10.85
C ALA A 398 -29.04 3.67 11.87
N ASN A 399 -29.66 4.76 11.42
CA ASN A 399 -30.55 5.61 12.20
C ASN A 399 -31.10 6.74 11.33
N GLN A 400 -32.31 6.53 10.82
CA GLN A 400 -33.37 7.54 10.81
C GLN A 400 -34.70 6.80 10.55
N VAL A 401 -35.27 6.26 11.62
CA VAL A 401 -36.71 6.00 11.74
C VAL A 401 -37.11 6.43 13.16
N GLN A 402 -38.15 7.29 13.21
CA GLN A 402 -38.83 7.88 14.38
C GLN A 402 -38.04 9.01 15.06
N GLU A 403 -38.53 10.25 15.16
CA GLU A 403 -39.93 10.74 15.29
C GLU A 403 -40.42 11.66 14.17
#